data_AF-A0A8H8U9M2-F1
#
_entry.id   AF-A0A8H8U9M2-F1
#
_cell.length_a   1.000
_cell.length_b   1.000
_cell.length_c   1.000
_cell.angle_alpha   90.00
_cell.angle_beta   90.00
_cell.angle_gamma   90.00
#
_symmetry.space_group_name_H-M   'P 1'
#
loop_
_entity.id
_entity.type
_entity.pdbx_description
1 polymer ?
#
loop_
_entity_poly.entity_id
_entity_poly.type
_entity_poly.pdbx_seq_one_letter_code
_entity_poly.pdbx_strand_id
1 'polypeptide(L)' 'MFKKDISPGSKSKVKSSVQRAIRNQLVTTYPLLAPHIDEIIPKKEQLDAMKM' A
#
# COMPACT_ATOMS: atom_id res chain seq x y z
N MET A 1 11.42 -13.12 0.49
CA MET A 1 11.26 -13.01 -0.98
C MET A 1 12.22 -12.00 -1.61
N PHE A 2 13.31 -11.59 -0.95
CA PHE A 2 14.42 -10.91 -1.63
C PHE A 2 15.74 -11.34 -0.99
N LYS A 3 16.64 -11.88 -1.83
CA LYS A 3 17.94 -12.45 -1.46
C LYS A 3 19.10 -11.65 -2.10
N LYS A 4 18.78 -10.61 -2.88
CA LYS A 4 19.68 -9.70 -3.63
C LYS A 4 19.02 -8.33 -3.80
N ASP A 5 19.85 -7.32 -4.07
CA ASP A 5 19.46 -5.93 -4.31
C ASP A 5 18.40 -5.81 -5.40
N ILE A 6 17.29 -5.18 -5.04
CA ILE A 6 16.15 -4.96 -5.92
C ILE A 6 16.37 -3.62 -6.59
N SER A 7 16.51 -3.61 -7.92
CA SER A 7 16.56 -2.36 -8.67
C SER A 7 15.18 -1.70 -8.57
N PRO A 8 15.07 -0.46 -8.07
CA PRO A 8 13.80 0.23 -8.00
C PRO A 8 13.20 0.40 -9.40
N GLY A 9 12.13 -0.35 -9.72
CA GLY A 9 11.38 -0.18 -10.96
C GLY A 9 10.52 1.09 -10.96
N SER A 10 9.73 1.29 -12.02
CA SER A 10 8.96 2.52 -12.21
C SER A 10 8.01 2.79 -11.05
N LYS A 11 8.10 3.99 -10.46
CA LYS A 11 7.12 4.50 -9.48
C LYS A 11 5.89 4.99 -10.22
N SER A 12 4.73 4.48 -9.85
CA SER A 12 3.43 4.89 -10.40
C SER A 12 2.53 5.43 -9.30
N LYS A 13 1.91 6.58 -9.54
CA LYS A 13 0.97 7.17 -8.58
C LYS A 13 -0.26 6.29 -8.44
N VAL A 14 -0.58 5.87 -7.23
CA VAL A 14 -1.77 5.07 -6.95
C VAL A 14 -3.00 5.97 -7.01
N LYS A 15 -3.99 5.57 -7.81
CA LYS A 15 -5.29 6.25 -7.83
C LYS A 15 -6.03 6.02 -6.51
N SER A 16 -6.79 7.01 -6.05
CA SER A 16 -7.55 6.95 -4.79
C SER A 16 -8.50 5.75 -4.69
N SER A 17 -9.02 5.26 -5.82
CA SER A 17 -9.84 4.04 -5.88
C SER A 17 -9.06 2.78 -5.49
N VAL A 18 -7.82 2.65 -5.97
CA VAL A 18 -6.94 1.51 -5.68
C VAL A 18 -6.48 1.56 -4.22
N GLN A 19 -6.20 2.75 -3.69
CA GLN A 19 -5.86 2.94 -2.28
C GLN A 19 -6.98 2.48 -1.33
N ARG A 20 -8.25 2.78 -1.65
CA ARG A 20 -9.41 2.29 -0.89
C ARG A 20 -9.55 0.77 -0.99
N ALA A 21 -9.34 0.19 -2.17
CA ALA A 21 -9.39 -1.25 -2.37
C ALA A 21 -8.30 -1.99 -1.55
N ILE A 22 -7.07 -1.47 -1.54
CA ILE A 22 -5.95 -2.03 -0.76
C ILE A 22 -6.25 -1.96 0.73
N ARG A 23 -6.77 -0.84 1.25
CA ARG A 23 -7.19 -0.73 2.65
C ARG A 23 -8.21 -1.79 3.02
N ASN A 24 -9.25 -1.96 2.20
CA ASN A 24 -10.28 -2.96 2.46
C ASN A 24 -9.68 -4.37 2.46
N GLN A 25 -8.81 -4.70 1.49
CA GLN A 25 -8.16 -6.01 1.46
C GLN A 25 -7.23 -6.27 2.64
N LEU A 26 -6.49 -5.26 3.11
CA LEU A 26 -5.62 -5.38 4.27
C LEU A 26 -6.42 -5.57 5.55
N VAL A 27 -7.52 -4.84 5.73
CA VAL A 27 -8.40 -5.01 6.90
C VAL A 27 -9.11 -6.37 6.88
N THR A 28 -9.51 -6.88 5.71
CA THR A 28 -10.12 -8.21 5.61
C THR A 28 -9.12 -9.34 5.85
N THR A 29 -7.88 -9.19 5.38
CA THR A 29 -6.84 -10.22 5.54
C THR A 29 -6.22 -10.17 6.94
N TYR A 30 -6.13 -8.97 7.52
CA TYR A 30 -5.52 -8.70 8.81
C TYR A 30 -6.41 -7.77 9.64
N PRO A 31 -7.41 -8.32 10.33
CA PRO A 31 -8.36 -7.50 11.11
C PRO A 31 -7.70 -6.71 12.25
N LEU A 32 -6.55 -7.18 12.77
CA LEU A 32 -5.75 -6.48 13.78
C LEU A 32 -5.10 -5.19 13.26
N LEU A 33 -5.00 -5.01 11.94
CA LEU A 33 -4.49 -3.79 11.31
C LEU A 33 -5.57 -2.72 11.08
N ALA A 34 -6.85 -3.04 11.29
CA ALA A 34 -7.95 -2.10 11.19
C ALA A 34 -7.75 -0.79 12.00
N PRO A 35 -7.31 -0.81 13.27
CA PRO A 35 -7.10 0.41 14.03
C PRO A 35 -5.91 1.25 13.55
N HIS A 36 -4.92 0.64 12.90
CA HIS A 36 -3.69 1.32 12.46
C HIS A 36 -3.66 1.61 10.95
N ILE A 37 -4.66 1.16 10.18
CA ILE A 37 -4.70 1.34 8.72
C ILE A 37 -4.75 2.82 8.31
N ASP A 38 -5.29 3.67 9.19
CA ASP A 38 -5.31 5.13 8.98
C ASP A 38 -3.94 5.78 9.15
N GLU A 39 -3.09 5.24 10.03
CA GLU A 39 -1.69 5.67 10.22
C GLU A 39 -0.77 5.13 9.12
N ILE A 40 -1.00 3.89 8.67
CA ILE A 40 -0.15 3.21 7.67
C ILE A 40 -0.45 3.68 6.25
N ILE A 41 -1.73 3.94 5.92
CA ILE A 41 -2.16 4.31 4.57
C ILE A 41 -3.01 5.58 4.66
N PRO A 42 -2.44 6.79 4.84
CA PRO A 42 -3.21 7.99 5.12
C PRO A 42 -4.18 8.33 3.99
N LYS A 43 -5.45 8.61 4.31
CA LYS A 43 -6.49 8.92 3.31
C LYS A 43 -6.20 10.17 2.45
N LYS A 44 -5.32 11.05 2.92
CA LYS A 44 -5.00 12.34 2.29
C LYS A 44 -3.62 12.38 1.64
N GLU A 45 -2.81 11.33 1.77
CA GLU A 45 -1.48 11.31 1.17
C GLU A 45 -1.46 10.58 -0.17
N GLN A 46 -0.58 11.07 -1.05
CA GLN A 46 -0.34 10.49 -2.36
C GLN A 46 0.57 9.27 -2.20
N LEU A 47 0.02 8.07 -2.43
CA LEU A 47 0.79 6.83 -2.38
C LEU A 47 1.39 6.53 -3.74
N ASP A 48 2.67 6.17 -3.74
CA ASP A 48 3.37 5.68 -4.92
C ASP A 48 3.52 4.16 -4.83
N ALA A 49 3.01 3.46 -5.85
CA ALA A 49 3.27 2.04 -6.03
C ALA A 49 4.56 1.90 -6.83
N MET A 50 5.56 1.31 -6.19
CA MET A 50 6.79 0.90 -6.83
C MET A 50 6.63 -0.54 -7.33
N LYS A 51 6.77 -0.72 -8.63
CA LYS A 51 6.85 -2.05 -9.21
C LYS A 51 8.30 -2.52 -9.04
N MET A 52 8.49 -3.64 -8.35
CA MET A 52 9.78 -4.36 -8.23
C MET A 52 9.94 -5.29 -9.42
#